data_AF-A0A8T3T7J5-F1
#
_entry.id   AF-A0A8T3T7J5-F1
#
_cell.length_a   1.000
_cell.length_b   1.000
_cell.length_c   1.000
_cell.angle_alpha   90.00
_cell.angle_beta   90.00
_cell.angle_gamma   90.00
#
_symmetry.space_group_name_H-M   'P 1'
#
loop_
_entity.id
_entity.type
_entity.pdbx_description
1 polymer ?
#
loop_
_entity_poly.entity_id
_entity_poly.type
_entity_poly.pdbx_seq_one_letter_code
_entity_poly.pdbx_strand_id
1 'polypeptide(L)' 'MEASIRRSIDGTIVSDGRLAVLAVNRGVPFVVSHPESPLSRDIFKLARTLAGEGTTTTAHTDKAAKRGLFARR' A
#
# COMPACT_ATOMS: atom_id res chain seq x y z
N MET A 1 6.43 16.25 0.57
CA MET A 1 5.30 16.07 -0.38
C MET A 1 3.99 16.51 0.23
N GLU A 2 3.55 15.95 1.37
CA GLU A 2 2.27 16.35 2.01
C GLU A 2 2.18 17.85 2.33
N ALA A 3 3.27 18.46 2.79
CA ALA A 3 3.35 19.90 3.06
C ALA A 3 3.09 20.77 1.81
N SER A 4 3.36 20.26 0.60
CA SER A 4 3.19 20.99 -0.66
C SER A 4 1.74 20.94 -1.16
N ILE A 5 1.03 19.85 -0.88
CA ILE A 5 -0.38 19.64 -1.25
C ILE A 5 -1.36 20.04 -0.13
N ARG A 6 -0.83 20.46 1.03
CA ARG A 6 -1.58 20.87 2.23
C ARG A 6 -2.67 19.87 2.64
N ARG A 7 -2.44 18.59 2.36
CA ARG A 7 -3.35 17.49 2.61
C ARG A 7 -2.55 16.25 2.97
N SER A 8 -3.00 15.51 3.97
CA SER A 8 -2.44 14.21 4.33
C SER A 8 -2.71 13.17 3.24
N ILE A 9 -1.83 12.19 3.13
CA ILE A 9 -2.05 11.00 2.31
C ILE A 9 -3.01 10.06 3.05
N ASP A 10 -4.15 9.75 2.44
CA ASP A 10 -5.16 8.87 3.05
C ASP A 10 -4.78 7.38 2.99
N GLY A 11 -3.86 7.02 2.09
CA GLY A 11 -3.39 5.65 1.93
C GLY A 11 -2.21 5.53 0.98
N THR A 12 -1.41 4.50 1.21
CA THR A 12 -0.31 4.08 0.34
C THR A 12 -0.66 2.74 -0.27
N ILE A 13 -0.43 2.59 -1.57
CA ILE A 13 -0.69 1.36 -2.33
C ILE A 13 0.65 0.79 -2.78
N VAL A 14 0.86 -0.51 -2.55
CA VAL A 14 2.02 -1.24 -3.08
C VAL A 14 2.03 -1.23 -4.61
N SER A 15 3.22 -1.08 -5.20
CA SER A 15 3.38 -1.16 -6.65
C SER A 15 3.56 -2.62 -7.08
N ASP A 16 2.57 -3.18 -7.77
CA ASP A 16 2.66 -4.49 -8.43
C ASP A 16 2.21 -4.36 -9.90
N GLY A 17 3.12 -3.83 -10.72
CA GLY A 17 2.86 -3.61 -12.14
C GLY A 17 2.61 -4.90 -12.91
N ARG A 18 3.20 -6.02 -12.50
CA ARG A 18 3.00 -7.31 -13.16
C ARG A 18 1.55 -7.76 -13.01
N LEU A 19 1.01 -7.74 -11.79
CA LEU A 19 -0.38 -8.12 -11.55
C LEU A 19 -1.36 -7.13 -12.19
N ALA A 20 -1.07 -5.83 -12.13
CA ALA A 20 -1.90 -4.80 -12.75
C ALA A 20 -2.00 -4.98 -14.28
N VAL A 21 -0.86 -5.15 -14.97
CA VAL A 21 -0.83 -5.37 -16.43
C VAL A 21 -1.51 -6.69 -16.79
N LEU A 22 -1.30 -7.75 -16.01
CA LEU A 22 -1.96 -9.03 -16.21
C LEU A 22 -3.49 -8.91 -16.16
N ALA A 23 -4.02 -8.19 -15.16
CA ALA A 23 -5.45 -7.97 -14.98
C ALA A 23 -6.06 -7.15 -16.14
N VAL A 24 -5.39 -6.06 -16.54
CA VAL A 24 -5.80 -5.23 -17.69
C VAL A 24 -5.86 -6.06 -18.97
N ASN A 25 -4.80 -6.81 -19.27
CA ASN A 25 -4.72 -7.59 -20.51
C ASN A 25 -5.69 -8.77 -20.56
N ARG A 26 -6.13 -9.29 -19.40
CA ARG A 26 -7.12 -10.38 -19.31
C ARG A 26 -8.56 -9.90 -19.22
N GLY A 27 -8.79 -8.60 -19.02
CA GLY A 27 -10.13 -8.05 -18.82
C GLY A 27 -10.78 -8.45 -17.48
N VAL A 28 -10.01 -8.96 -16.51
CA VAL A 28 -10.52 -9.35 -15.19
C VAL A 28 -9.76 -8.58 -14.11
N PRO A 29 -10.42 -7.71 -13.31
CA PRO A 29 -9.76 -6.93 -12.26
C PRO A 29 -8.99 -7.81 -11.25
N PHE A 30 -7.85 -7.32 -10.75
CA PHE A 30 -7.06 -8.05 -9.75
C PHE A 30 -7.77 -8.15 -8.39
N VAL A 31 -8.66 -7.23 -8.05
CA VAL A 31 -9.51 -7.32 -6.85
C VAL A 31 -10.49 -8.50 -6.91
N VAL A 32 -10.83 -8.97 -8.11
CA VAL A 32 -11.69 -10.15 -8.35
C VAL A 32 -10.85 -11.42 -8.50
N SER A 33 -9.82 -11.38 -9.33
CA SER A 33 -9.01 -12.58 -9.66
C SER A 33 -7.96 -12.94 -8.60
N HIS A 34 -7.47 -11.95 -7.85
CA HIS A 34 -6.41 -12.10 -6.84
C HIS A 34 -6.76 -11.28 -5.58
N PRO A 35 -7.89 -11.57 -4.91
CA PRO A 35 -8.40 -10.75 -3.80
C PRO A 35 -7.42 -10.67 -2.61
N GLU A 36 -6.60 -11.72 -2.43
CA GLU A 36 -5.61 -11.80 -1.34
C GLU A 36 -4.26 -11.14 -1.66
N SER A 37 -4.08 -10.61 -2.88
CA SER A 37 -2.82 -9.95 -3.24
C SER A 37 -2.61 -8.68 -2.39
N PRO A 38 -1.35 -8.30 -2.09
CA PRO A 38 -1.06 -7.05 -1.40
C PRO A 38 -1.70 -5.84 -2.07
N LEU A 39 -1.66 -5.78 -3.40
CA LEU A 39 -2.29 -4.72 -4.19
C LEU A 39 -3.81 -4.68 -3.96
N SER A 40 -4.50 -5.82 -4.02
CA SER A 40 -5.94 -5.91 -3.75
C SER A 40 -6.29 -5.48 -2.32
N ARG A 41 -5.52 -5.94 -1.33
CA ARG A 41 -5.72 -5.60 0.09
C ARG A 41 -5.57 -4.10 0.34
N ASP A 42 -4.59 -3.44 -0.26
CA ASP A 42 -4.42 -1.99 -0.16
C ASP A 42 -5.60 -1.23 -0.80
N ILE A 43 -6.11 -1.72 -1.94
CA ILE A 43 -7.31 -1.14 -2.57
C ILE A 43 -8.54 -1.27 -1.68
N PHE A 44 -8.78 -2.45 -1.07
CA PHE A 44 -9.88 -2.63 -0.13
C PHE A 44 -9.74 -1.75 1.11
N LYS A 45 -8.52 -1.63 1.65
CA LYS A 45 -8.24 -0.74 2.80
C LYS A 45 -8.58 0.71 2.45
N LEU A 46 -8.12 1.21 1.31
CA LEU A 46 -8.41 2.57 0.85
C LEU A 46 -9.92 2.76 0.62
N ALA A 47 -10.60 1.79 0.02
CA ALA A 47 -12.05 1.86 -0.20
C ALA A 47 -12.83 1.99 1.11
N ARG A 48 -12.47 1.24 2.16
CA ARG A 48 -13.08 1.37 3.50
C ARG A 48 -12.85 2.74 4.12
N THR A 49 -11.65 3.29 4.00
CA THR A 49 -11.34 4.65 4.46
C THR A 49 -12.23 5.68 3.75
N LEU A 50 -12.42 5.56 2.43
CA LEU A 50 -13.26 6.46 1.64
C LEU A 50 -14.76 6.29 1.93
N ALA A 51 -15.20 5.08 2.27
CA ALA A 51 -16.57 4.79 2.69
C ALA A 51 -16.91 5.29 4.10
N GLY A 52 -15.93 5.84 4.84
CA GLY A 52 -16.12 6.32 6.20
C GLY A 52 -16.12 5.20 7.25
N GLU A 53 -15.70 3.99 6.89
CA GLU A 53 -15.69 2.82 7.80
C GLU A 53 -14.52 2.83 8.80
N GLY A 54 -13.79 3.94 8.92
CA GLY A 54 -12.79 4.17 9.96
C GLY A 54 -11.69 3.11 10.01
N THR A 55 -10.60 3.31 9.28
CA THR A 55 -9.40 2.49 9.46
C THR A 55 -8.68 2.90 10.74
N THR A 56 -8.65 2.02 11.74
CA THR A 56 -7.66 2.04 12.82
C THR A 56 -6.28 2.10 12.17
N THR A 57 -5.65 3.27 12.24
CA THR A 57 -4.33 3.52 11.70
C THR A 57 -3.32 2.66 12.45
N THR A 58 -3.09 1.42 12.00
CA THR A 58 -1.85 0.73 12.32
C THR A 58 -0.77 1.44 11.52
N ALA A 59 -0.22 2.50 12.12
CA ALA A 59 0.99 3.12 11.65
C ALA A 59 2.03 2.00 11.52
N HIS A 60 2.44 1.70 10.28
CA HIS A 60 3.69 0.99 10.08
C HIS A 60 4.79 1.92 10.57
N THR A 61 5.14 1.81 11.85
CA THR A 61 6.42 2.30 12.34
C THR A 61 7.47 1.55 11.56
N ASP A 62 8.13 2.22 10.62
CA ASP A 62 9.43 1.79 10.12
C ASP A 62 10.33 1.63 11.35
N LYS A 63 10.47 0.39 11.82
CA LYS A 63 11.48 0.04 12.82
C LYS A 63 12.81 0.31 12.14
N ALA A 64 13.43 1.43 12.51
CA ALA A 64 14.79 1.78 12.11
C ALA A 64 15.69 0.56 12.35
N ALA A 65 16.06 -0.13 11.27
CA ALA A 65 17.02 -1.20 11.31
C ALA A 65 18.34 -0.60 11.79
N LYS A 66 18.76 -0.98 13.01
CA LYS A 66 20.06 -0.61 13.57
C LYS A 66 21.16 -1.15 12.65
N ARG A 67 21.63 -0.34 11.69
CA ARG A 67 22.87 -0.61 10.97
C ARG A 67 24.03 -0.13 11.83
N GLY A 68 24.63 -1.05 12.56
CA GLY A 68 25.83 -0.77 13.34
C GLY A 68 26.45 -2.06 13.86
N LEU A 69 27.06 -2.87 12.98
CA LEU A 69 27.91 -3.98 13.41
C LEU A 69 29.12 -4.28 12.50
N PHE A 70 29.38 -3.50 11.45
CA PHE A 70 30.54 -3.71 10.57
C PHE A 70 31.42 -2.46 10.39
N ALA A 71 31.58 -1.67 11.44
CA ALA A 71 32.53 -0.55 11.46
C ALA A 71 33.68 -0.81 12.45
N ARG A 72 34.35 -1.97 12.33
CA ARG A 72 35.64 -2.26 12.97
C ARG A 72 36.37 -3.35 12.18
N ARG A 73 37.28 -2.96 11.29
CA ARG A 73 38.66 -3.47 11.13
C ARG A 73 39.44 -2.49 10.26
#